data_AF-A0A3Q7I8B4-F1
#
_entry.id   AF-A0A3Q7I8B4-F1
#
_cell.length_a   1.000
_cell.length_b   1.000
_cell.length_c   1.000
_cell.angle_alpha   90.00
_cell.angle_beta   90.00
_cell.angle_gamma   90.00
#
_symmetry.space_group_name_H-M   'P 1'
#
loop_
_entity.id
_entity.type
_entity.pdbx_description
1 polymer ?
#
loop_
_entity_poly.entity_id
_entity_poly.type
_entity_poly.pdbx_seq_one_letter_code
_entity_poly.pdbx_strand_id
1 'polypeptide(L)' 'MIGFVAAIGMELANGADLSAQLSNGGLLWFLGSSALLTLASLIPLFQGVTVESKSDGIMT' A
#
# COMPACT_ATOMS: atom_id res chain seq x y z
N MET A 1 8.42 0.79 6.61
CA MET A 1 8.91 0.65 5.21
C MET A 1 8.65 -0.77 4.68
N ILE A 2 7.41 -1.26 4.75
CA ILE A 2 7.11 -2.67 4.39
C ILE A 2 7.12 -2.89 2.86
N GLY A 3 6.64 -1.90 2.08
CA GLY A 3 6.59 -2.01 0.62
C GLY A 3 7.98 -2.14 -0.04
N PHE A 4 8.99 -1.44 0.49
CA PHE A 4 10.36 -1.54 -0.01
C PHE A 4 11.00 -2.91 0.29
N VAL A 5 10.78 -3.45 1.50
CA VAL A 5 11.30 -4.78 1.88
C VAL A 5 10.61 -5.88 1.07
N ALA A 6 9.30 -5.76 0.84
CA ALA A 6 8.57 -6.67 -0.02
C ALA A 6 9.08 -6.64 -1.47
N ALA A 7 9.40 -5.45 -2.00
CA ALA A 7 9.98 -5.28 -3.32
C ALA A 7 11.33 -6.03 -3.48
N ILE A 8 12.26 -5.82 -2.55
CA ILE A 8 13.57 -6.51 -2.52
C ILE A 8 13.38 -8.03 -2.39
N GLY A 9 12.50 -8.47 -1.48
CA GLY A 9 12.23 -9.89 -1.27
C GLY A 9 11.66 -10.56 -2.52
N MET A 10 10.81 -9.86 -3.27
CA MET A 10 10.22 -10.40 -4.49
C MET A 10 11.19 -10.41 -5.67
N GLU A 11 12.06 -9.39 -5.77
CA GLU A 11 13.17 -9.37 -6.73
C GLU A 11 14.15 -10.54 -6.46
N LEU A 12 14.46 -10.81 -5.19
CA LEU A 12 15.33 -11.92 -4.79
C LEU A 12 14.70 -13.30 -5.04
N ALA A 13 13.39 -13.45 -4.78
CA ALA A 13 12.70 -14.72 -4.91
C ALA A 13 12.38 -15.10 -6.37
N ASN A 14 12.07 -14.12 -7.23
CA ASN A 14 11.77 -14.36 -8.64
C ASN A 14 12.96 -14.10 -9.58
N GLY A 15 14.04 -13.47 -9.10
CA GLY A 15 15.20 -13.12 -9.93
C GLY A 15 14.91 -12.12 -11.06
N ALA A 16 13.74 -11.47 -11.02
CA ALA A 16 13.25 -10.57 -12.05
C ALA A 16 12.87 -9.23 -11.42
N ASP A 17 13.20 -8.14 -12.11
CA ASP A 17 12.93 -6.77 -11.66
C ASP A 17 11.43 -6.52 -11.42
N LEU A 18 11.11 -5.54 -10.56
CA LEU A 18 9.72 -5.14 -10.28
C LEU A 18 8.91 -4.83 -11.53
N SER A 19 9.53 -4.21 -12.54
CA SER A 19 8.88 -3.85 -13.80
C SER A 19 8.49 -5.10 -14.61
N ALA A 20 9.32 -6.14 -14.59
CA ALA A 20 9.04 -7.42 -15.21
C ALA A 20 7.93 -8.16 -14.45
N GLN A 21 7.91 -8.10 -13.11
CA GLN A 21 6.86 -8.71 -12.29
C GLN A 21 5.50 -8.04 -12.45
N LEU A 22 5.50 -6.71 -12.57
CA LEU A 22 4.28 -5.95 -12.85
C LEU A 22 3.71 -6.35 -14.22
N SER A 23 4.58 -6.52 -15.21
CA SER A 23 4.21 -6.94 -16.57
C SER A 23 3.79 -8.42 -16.65
N ASN A 24 4.30 -9.28 -15.76
CA ASN A 24 4.00 -10.71 -15.70
C ASN A 24 2.81 -11.06 -14.78
N GLY A 25 1.77 -10.22 -14.76
CA GLY A 25 0.53 -10.46 -14.01
C GLY A 25 0.44 -9.78 -12.64
N GLY A 26 1.49 -9.10 -12.18
CA GLY A 26 1.46 -8.30 -10.95
C GLY A 26 0.62 -7.03 -11.04
N LEU A 27 0.36 -6.53 -12.25
CA LEU A 27 -0.38 -5.28 -12.49
C LEU A 27 -1.77 -5.27 -11.86
N LEU A 28 -2.50 -6.39 -11.95
CA LEU A 28 -3.87 -6.46 -11.43
C LEU A 28 -3.89 -6.36 -9.90
N TRP A 29 -2.96 -7.05 -9.23
CA TRP A 29 -2.79 -7.00 -7.78
C TRP A 29 -2.27 -5.65 -7.28
N PHE A 30 -1.35 -5.04 -8.03
CA PHE A 30 -0.85 -3.70 -7.73
C PHE A 30 -1.95 -2.64 -7.83
N LEU A 31 -2.73 -2.66 -8.90
CA LEU A 31 -3.85 -1.73 -9.08
C LEU A 31 -4.94 -1.96 -8.03
N GLY A 32 -5.31 -3.21 -7.76
CA GLY A 32 -6.32 -3.54 -6.76
C GLY A 32 -5.94 -3.08 -5.35
N SER A 33 -4.70 -3.37 -4.92
CA SER A 33 -4.21 -2.94 -3.61
C SER A 33 -4.04 -1.42 -3.52
N SER A 34 -3.52 -0.76 -4.56
CA SER A 34 -3.38 0.70 -4.61
C SER A 34 -4.73 1.40 -4.54
N ALA A 35 -5.72 0.91 -5.30
CA ALA A 35 -7.08 1.44 -5.25
C ALA A 35 -7.71 1.25 -3.86
N LEU A 36 -7.57 0.07 -3.26
CA LEU A 36 -8.09 -0.22 -1.92
C LEU A 36 -7.48 0.72 -0.87
N LEU A 37 -6.15 0.88 -0.86
CA LEU A 37 -5.47 1.76 0.09
C LEU A 37 -5.83 3.23 -0.14
N THR A 38 -5.98 3.63 -1.41
CA THR A 38 -6.43 4.99 -1.77
C THR A 38 -7.82 5.26 -1.21
N LEU A 39 -8.77 4.33 -1.41
CA LEU A 39 -10.12 4.46 -0.86
C LEU A 39 -10.12 4.45 0.66
N ALA A 40 -9.34 3.57 1.29
CA ALA A 40 -9.19 3.51 2.74
C ALA A 40 -8.63 4.82 3.33
N SER A 41 -7.79 5.54 2.58
CA SER A 41 -7.28 6.85 2.98
C SER A 41 -8.24 8.01 2.68
N LEU A 42 -8.93 7.98 1.53
CA LEU A 42 -9.75 9.10 1.06
C LEU A 42 -11.14 9.13 1.69
N ILE A 43 -11.76 7.97 1.91
CA ILE A 43 -13.12 7.91 2.48
C ILE A 43 -13.19 8.62 3.86
N PRO A 44 -12.27 8.37 4.82
CA PRO A 44 -12.27 9.08 6.10
C PRO A 44 -12.02 10.58 5.96
N LEU A 45 -11.16 10.98 5.00
CA LEU A 45 -10.88 12.39 4.70
C LEU A 45 -12.16 13.12 4.27
N PHE A 46 -12.93 12.53 3.35
CA PHE A 46 -14.21 13.10 2.91
C PHE A 46 -15.29 13.09 4.01
N GLN A 47 -15.19 12.19 4.99
CA GLN A 47 -16.06 12.16 6.17
C GLN A 47 -15.62 13.16 7.27
N GLY A 48 -14.51 13.88 7.06
CA GLY A 48 -13.95 14.80 8.07
C GLY A 48 -13.38 14.08 9.30
N VAL A 49 -13.13 12.76 9.21
CA VAL A 49 -12.53 11.97 10.29
C VAL A 49 -11.02 12.13 10.19
N THR A 50 -10.46 12.91 11.11
CA THR A 50 -9.00 13.03 11.26
C THR A 50 -8.47 11.99 12.23
N VAL A 51 -7.19 11.65 12.09
CA VAL A 51 -6.51 10.73 13.00
C VAL A 51 -6.49 11.32 14.40
N GLU A 52 -6.32 12.65 14.53
CA GLU A 52 -6.38 13.33 15.83
C GLU A 52 -7.76 13.22 16.49
N SER A 53 -8.86 13.32 15.74
CA SER A 53 -10.22 13.22 16.28
C SER A 53 -10.57 11.84 16.84
N LYS A 54 -9.82 10.79 16.47
CA LYS A 54 -10.08 9.39 16.86
C LYS A 54 -8.93 8.76 17.67
N SER A 55 -7.84 9.50 17.86
CA SER A 55 -6.70 9.09 18.67
C SER A 55 -7.01 9.36 20.14
N ASP A 56 -7.30 8.31 20.89
CA ASP A 56 -7.56 8.36 22.35
C ASP A 56 -6.25 8.54 23.14
N GLY A 57 -5.44 9.52 22.74
CA GLY A 57 -4.23 9.93 23.48
C GLY A 57 -3.11 8.88 23.57
N ILE A 58 -3.06 7.85 22.73
CA ILE A 58 -2.01 6.81 22.80
C ILE A 58 -0.65 7.30 22.24
N MET A 59 -0.63 8.43 21.54
CA MET A 59 0.60 9.07 21.05
C MET A 59 0.95 10.30 21.89
N THR A 60 1.28 10.12 23.18
CA THR A 60 1.99 11.13 24.00
C THR A 60 3.48 10.87 23.97
#